data_AF-A0A525C156-F1
#
_entry.id   AF-A0A525C156-F1
#
_cell.length_a   1.000
_cell.length_b   1.000
_cell.length_c   1.000
_cell.angle_alpha   90.00
_cell.angle_beta   90.00
_cell.angle_gamma   90.00
#
_symmetry.space_group_name_H-M   'P 1'
#
loop_
_entity.id
_entity.type
_entity.pdbx_description
1 polymer ?
#
loop_
_entity_poly.entity_id
_entity_poly.type
_entity_poly.pdbx_seq_one_letter_code
_entity_poly.pdbx_strand_id
1 'polypeptide(L)'
;MNKGKIIIRVAAALLVLVLTGCASALHQSGYYRNQIDPQYPGSDFMRVDQEVLKMSGRQNVSMEQLADQLGAIAATDWEKARAIHTWIVRNLEFDRRAFTQELEVSCDADDVLSERKTLSCGYAALFQRLAEELGLESELIQGYVKDSRYEGFDTVANNHAWNIVTIDGQSAIIDTAWAAGQARDDDFSKDYDEYYFNPPPQQLIFSHYPEQQARQLLDEPLSREEYFRLPQIPPHAFDRGVNLSLILERTRDGKTITMPIFYEVDNPYYLEEF
;
A
#
# COMPACT_ATOMS: atom_id res chain seq x y z
N MET A 1 -58.53 -3.89 -13.29
CA MET A 1 -57.38 -2.95 -13.27
C MET A 1 -57.32 -2.27 -11.91
N ASN A 2 -56.37 -2.64 -11.05
CA ASN A 2 -55.82 -1.75 -10.03
C ASN A 2 -54.56 -2.39 -9.46
N LYS A 3 -53.37 -1.87 -9.81
CA LYS A 3 -52.09 -2.26 -9.19
C LYS A 3 -51.83 -1.25 -8.07
N GLY A 4 -51.99 -1.68 -6.82
CA GLY A 4 -51.63 -0.88 -5.65
C GLY A 4 -50.11 -0.79 -5.51
N LYS A 5 -49.57 0.43 -5.54
CA LYS A 5 -48.19 0.74 -5.17
C LYS A 5 -48.06 0.63 -3.63
N ILE A 6 -47.13 -0.18 -3.16
CA ILE A 6 -46.68 -0.16 -1.76
C ILE A 6 -45.46 0.75 -1.72
N ILE A 7 -45.61 1.91 -1.09
CA ILE A 7 -44.52 2.85 -0.80
C ILE A 7 -44.08 2.56 0.65
N ILE A 8 -42.88 2.01 0.82
CA ILE A 8 -42.26 1.85 2.13
C ILE A 8 -41.48 3.14 2.42
N ARG A 9 -41.92 3.90 3.42
CA ARG A 9 -41.20 5.08 3.93
C ARG A 9 -40.17 4.61 4.95
N VAL A 10 -38.88 4.75 4.65
CA VAL A 10 -37.81 4.64 5.65
C VAL A 10 -37.53 6.05 6.16
N ALA A 11 -37.67 6.26 7.47
CA ALA A 11 -37.39 7.52 8.13
C ALA A 11 -35.87 7.73 8.22
N ALA A 12 -35.36 8.77 7.55
CA ALA A 12 -33.99 9.22 7.69
C ALA A 12 -33.89 10.16 8.91
N ALA A 13 -33.08 9.77 9.90
CA ALA A 13 -32.66 10.67 10.96
C ALA A 13 -31.37 11.38 10.50
N LEU A 14 -31.48 12.67 10.15
CA LEU A 14 -30.34 13.53 9.89
C LEU A 14 -29.67 13.92 11.22
N LEU A 15 -28.41 13.54 11.39
CA LEU A 15 -27.53 14.15 12.37
C LEU A 15 -26.55 15.05 11.62
N VAL A 16 -26.78 16.37 11.67
CA VAL A 16 -25.90 17.38 11.09
C VAL A 16 -24.92 17.82 12.17
N LEU A 17 -23.63 17.53 11.98
CA LEU A 17 -22.54 18.10 12.75
C LEU A 17 -21.75 19.04 11.83
N VAL A 18 -21.97 20.34 11.99
CA VAL A 18 -21.18 21.39 11.33
C VAL A 18 -19.92 21.59 12.15
N LEU A 19 -18.76 21.34 11.54
CA LEU A 19 -17.50 21.94 11.98
C LEU A 19 -16.93 22.75 10.83
N THR A 20 -17.07 24.07 10.95
CA THR A 20 -16.35 25.04 10.13
C THR A 20 -14.90 25.11 10.60
N GLY A 21 -13.96 24.95 9.67
CA GLY A 21 -12.55 25.25 9.90
C GLY A 21 -11.74 25.09 8.63
N CYS A 22 -11.56 26.18 7.88
CA CYS A 22 -10.51 26.26 6.86
C CYS A 22 -9.15 26.08 7.55
N ALA A 23 -8.45 25.01 7.18
CA ALA A 23 -7.00 24.94 7.23
C ALA A 23 -6.57 24.02 6.09
N SER A 24 -5.78 24.53 5.16
CA SER A 24 -4.99 23.74 4.23
C SER A 24 -4.06 22.83 5.05
N ALA A 25 -4.47 21.58 5.24
CA ALA A 25 -3.77 20.60 6.04
C ALA A 25 -3.55 19.35 5.21
N LEU A 26 -2.28 18.98 5.10
CA LEU A 26 -1.77 17.68 4.67
C LEU A 26 -2.78 16.58 4.98
N HIS A 27 -3.15 15.79 3.97
CA HIS A 27 -3.87 14.54 4.16
C HIS A 27 -2.91 13.56 4.86
N GLN A 28 -2.76 13.71 6.18
CA GLN A 28 -2.15 12.69 7.02
C GLN A 28 -3.16 11.53 7.04
N SER A 29 -2.91 10.50 6.24
CA SER A 29 -3.59 9.22 6.38
C SER A 29 -3.46 8.80 7.85
N GLY A 30 -4.60 8.53 8.48
CA GLY A 30 -4.74 8.44 9.94
C GLY A 30 -4.09 7.24 10.63
N TYR A 31 -3.07 6.61 10.03
CA TYR A 31 -2.44 5.40 10.54
C TYR A 31 -1.41 5.67 11.65
N TYR A 32 -0.74 6.83 11.66
CA TYR A 32 0.20 7.20 12.73
C TYR A 32 -0.20 8.51 13.40
N ARG A 33 -1.05 8.43 14.42
CA ARG A 33 -1.29 9.57 15.33
C ARG A 33 -0.09 9.68 16.27
N ASN A 34 0.49 10.88 16.39
CA ASN A 34 1.52 11.43 17.33
C ASN A 34 1.67 10.81 18.76
N GLN A 35 1.61 9.50 18.89
CA GLN A 35 1.74 8.71 20.10
C GLN A 35 2.59 7.50 19.71
N ILE A 36 3.43 7.03 20.63
CA ILE A 36 4.18 5.78 20.46
C ILE A 36 3.15 4.69 20.16
N ASP A 37 3.14 4.21 18.92
CA ASP A 37 2.26 3.13 18.51
C ASP A 37 2.74 1.86 19.21
N PRO A 38 1.88 1.14 19.97
CA PRO A 38 2.26 -0.12 20.60
C PRO A 38 2.81 -1.16 19.61
N GLN A 39 2.44 -1.07 18.33
CA GLN A 39 2.97 -1.91 17.26
C GLN A 39 4.47 -1.62 16.97
N TYR A 40 4.94 -0.41 17.25
CA TYR A 40 6.30 0.06 16.93
C TYR A 40 6.95 0.69 18.17
N PRO A 41 7.31 -0.14 19.17
CA PRO A 41 7.79 0.35 20.46
C PRO A 41 9.07 1.17 20.31
N GLY A 42 9.03 2.43 20.75
CA GLY A 42 10.18 3.33 20.75
C GLY A 42 10.46 4.03 19.41
N SER A 43 9.62 3.82 18.40
CA SER A 43 9.73 4.49 17.10
C SER A 43 8.92 5.79 17.04
N ASP A 44 9.51 6.81 16.41
CA ASP A 44 8.90 8.10 16.09
C ASP A 44 8.97 8.33 14.56
N PHE A 45 8.00 7.75 13.86
CA PHE A 45 7.94 7.84 12.40
C PHE A 45 7.69 9.26 11.89
N MET A 46 6.98 10.10 12.64
CA MET A 46 6.78 11.49 12.25
C MET A 46 8.12 12.24 12.20
N ARG A 47 8.97 12.06 13.22
CA ARG A 47 10.31 12.64 13.23
C ARG A 47 11.16 12.10 12.08
N VAL A 48 11.17 10.78 11.89
CA VAL A 48 11.92 10.14 10.79
C VAL A 48 11.50 10.73 9.44
N ASP A 49 10.21 10.78 9.16
CA ASP A 49 9.69 11.30 7.90
C ASP A 49 10.08 12.76 7.69
N GLN A 50 9.97 13.59 8.73
CA GLN A 50 10.37 14.99 8.67
C GLN A 50 11.86 15.17 8.38
N GLU A 51 12.75 14.36 8.96
CA GLU A 51 14.18 14.41 8.67
C GLU A 51 14.50 13.91 7.26
N VAL A 52 13.86 12.82 6.82
CA VAL A 52 14.03 12.28 5.47
C VAL A 52 13.58 13.29 4.40
N LEU A 53 12.48 14.01 4.63
CA LEU A 53 12.00 15.02 3.69
C LEU A 53 13.00 16.17 3.51
N LYS A 54 13.83 16.48 4.50
CA LYS A 54 14.90 17.50 4.39
C LYS A 54 16.06 17.04 3.51
N MET A 55 16.15 15.75 3.18
CA MET A 55 17.21 15.19 2.31
C MET A 55 16.92 15.40 0.82
N SER A 56 15.72 15.83 0.46
CA SER A 56 15.30 16.00 -0.95
C SER A 56 16.15 17.05 -1.68
N GLY A 57 16.58 16.73 -2.91
CA GLY A 57 17.33 17.64 -3.80
C GLY A 57 18.86 17.44 -3.86
N ARG A 58 19.44 16.47 -3.14
CA ARG A 58 20.87 16.14 -3.28
C ARG A 58 21.10 15.16 -4.44
N GLN A 59 21.70 15.63 -5.53
CA GLN A 59 22.10 14.76 -6.64
C GLN A 59 23.42 14.04 -6.33
N ASN A 60 23.55 12.80 -6.81
CA ASN A 60 24.75 11.94 -6.78
C ASN A 60 25.20 11.49 -5.37
N VAL A 61 24.36 10.68 -4.70
CA VAL A 61 24.75 9.92 -3.50
C VAL A 61 25.03 8.46 -3.90
N SER A 62 26.06 7.84 -3.35
CA SER A 62 26.23 6.37 -3.48
C SER A 62 25.22 5.63 -2.61
N MET A 63 25.05 4.33 -2.87
CA MET A 63 24.19 3.46 -2.06
C MET A 63 24.57 3.53 -0.57
N GLU A 64 25.85 3.41 -0.26
CA GLU A 64 26.40 3.41 1.09
C GLU A 64 26.21 4.78 1.76
N GLN A 65 26.46 5.87 1.02
CA GLN A 65 26.24 7.23 1.54
C GLN A 65 24.77 7.49 1.85
N LEU A 66 23.85 6.97 1.04
CA LEU A 66 22.43 7.09 1.31
C LEU A 66 22.04 6.26 2.53
N ALA A 67 22.48 5.00 2.59
CA ALA A 67 22.25 4.13 3.74
C ALA A 67 22.75 4.80 5.03
N ASP A 68 24.00 5.28 5.07
CA ASP A 68 24.56 5.99 6.24
C ASP A 68 23.70 7.19 6.67
N GLN A 69 23.23 7.99 5.71
CA GLN A 69 22.39 9.15 6.00
C GLN A 69 21.03 8.76 6.58
N LEU A 70 20.38 7.73 6.02
CA LEU A 70 19.11 7.22 6.51
C LEU A 70 19.26 6.54 7.88
N GLY A 71 20.31 5.74 8.06
CA GLY A 71 20.66 5.09 9.32
C GLY A 71 20.93 6.08 10.45
N ALA A 72 21.55 7.23 10.14
CA ALA A 72 21.80 8.29 11.13
C ALA A 72 20.53 8.98 11.64
N ILE A 73 19.40 8.89 10.93
CA ILE A 73 18.10 9.43 11.34
C ILE A 73 17.38 8.46 12.28
N ALA A 74 17.65 7.16 12.15
CA ALA A 74 16.94 6.09 12.84
C ALA A 74 17.59 5.68 14.16
N ALA A 75 16.77 5.47 15.18
CA ALA A 75 17.13 4.95 16.50
C ALA A 75 16.69 3.50 16.70
N THR A 76 15.76 2.99 15.89
CA THR A 76 15.25 1.61 15.93
C THR A 76 15.26 1.00 14.53
N ASP A 77 15.19 -0.33 14.44
CA ASP A 77 15.14 -1.03 13.15
C ASP A 77 13.85 -0.73 12.38
N TRP A 78 12.74 -0.53 13.08
CA TRP A 78 11.51 0.03 12.50
C TRP A 78 11.71 1.42 11.89
N GLU A 79 12.44 2.30 12.56
CA GLU A 79 12.76 3.62 12.02
C GLU A 79 13.73 3.56 10.83
N LYS A 80 14.63 2.57 10.77
CA LYS A 80 15.47 2.34 9.58
C LYS A 80 14.62 1.94 8.38
N ALA A 81 13.75 0.95 8.56
CA ALA A 81 12.81 0.52 7.51
C ALA A 81 11.91 1.68 7.07
N ARG A 82 11.45 2.50 8.03
CA ARG A 82 10.67 3.70 7.74
C ARG A 82 11.45 4.73 6.94
N ALA A 83 12.69 5.01 7.33
CA ALA A 83 13.53 5.98 6.64
C ALA A 83 13.76 5.58 5.17
N ILE A 84 14.07 4.30 4.92
CA ILE A 84 14.20 3.75 3.56
C ILE A 84 12.90 3.89 2.79
N HIS A 85 11.79 3.42 3.36
CA HIS A 85 10.47 3.48 2.74
C HIS A 85 10.11 4.91 2.32
N THR A 86 10.14 5.84 3.27
CA THR A 86 9.79 7.24 3.04
C THR A 86 10.71 7.89 2.02
N TRP A 87 12.01 7.58 2.06
CA TRP A 87 12.96 8.12 1.10
C TRP A 87 12.66 7.62 -0.32
N ILE A 88 12.45 6.31 -0.50
CA ILE A 88 12.16 5.71 -1.80
C ILE A 88 10.89 6.29 -2.41
N VAL A 89 9.79 6.25 -1.66
CA VAL A 89 8.47 6.70 -2.12
C VAL A 89 8.48 8.17 -2.56
N ARG A 90 9.25 9.01 -1.87
CA ARG A 90 9.37 10.44 -2.20
C ARG A 90 10.28 10.71 -3.40
N ASN A 91 11.32 9.91 -3.60
CA ASN A 91 12.38 10.19 -4.57
C ASN A 91 12.33 9.36 -5.85
N LEU A 92 11.51 8.29 -5.92
CA LEU A 92 11.34 7.48 -7.13
C LEU A 92 10.01 7.78 -7.82
N GLU A 93 10.01 7.71 -9.15
CA GLU A 93 8.81 7.80 -9.99
C GLU A 93 8.46 6.44 -10.60
N PHE A 94 7.16 6.15 -10.69
CA PHE A 94 6.67 4.97 -11.39
C PHE A 94 6.76 5.19 -12.90
N ASP A 95 7.42 4.28 -13.64
CA ASP A 95 7.51 4.38 -15.10
C ASP A 95 6.23 3.92 -15.79
N ARG A 96 5.23 4.80 -15.81
CA ARG A 96 3.96 4.56 -16.50
C ARG A 96 4.14 4.22 -17.99
N ARG A 97 5.14 4.81 -18.66
CA ARG A 97 5.39 4.54 -20.08
C ARG A 97 5.91 3.11 -20.26
N ALA A 98 6.90 2.72 -19.47
CA ALA A 98 7.40 1.36 -19.51
C ALA A 98 6.32 0.34 -19.14
N PHE A 99 5.49 0.63 -18.13
CA PHE A 99 4.38 -0.23 -17.74
C PHE A 99 3.34 -0.42 -18.86
N THR A 100 2.90 0.68 -19.47
CA THR A 100 1.83 0.66 -20.50
C THR A 100 2.30 0.12 -21.85
N GLN A 101 3.59 0.26 -22.17
CA GLN A 101 4.18 -0.22 -23.42
C GLN A 101 4.97 -1.52 -23.23
N GLU A 102 4.93 -2.11 -22.03
CA GLU A 102 5.67 -3.34 -21.67
C GLU A 102 7.17 -3.27 -22.00
N LEU A 103 7.79 -2.12 -21.72
CA LEU A 103 9.22 -1.93 -21.92
C LEU A 103 10.02 -2.54 -20.77
N GLU A 104 11.18 -3.10 -21.10
CA GLU A 104 12.15 -3.52 -20.09
C GLU A 104 12.68 -2.30 -19.32
N VAL A 105 12.77 -2.45 -17.99
CA VAL A 105 13.39 -1.48 -17.08
C VAL A 105 14.44 -2.19 -16.25
N SER A 106 15.47 -1.45 -15.80
CA SER A 106 16.42 -2.02 -14.85
C SER A 106 15.75 -2.23 -13.49
N CYS A 107 15.99 -3.41 -12.91
CA CYS A 107 15.66 -3.72 -11.52
C CYS A 107 16.93 -3.72 -10.65
N ASP A 108 18.09 -3.32 -11.19
CA ASP A 108 19.32 -3.17 -10.42
C ASP A 108 19.21 -1.94 -9.49
N ALA A 109 19.58 -2.11 -8.22
CA ALA A 109 19.38 -1.09 -7.21
C ALA A 109 20.22 0.17 -7.46
N ASP A 110 21.44 0.04 -8.00
CA ASP A 110 22.32 1.16 -8.29
C ASP A 110 21.85 1.94 -9.53
N ASP A 111 21.37 1.23 -10.57
CA ASP A 111 20.71 1.86 -11.71
C ASP A 111 19.45 2.63 -11.28
N VAL A 112 18.59 2.00 -10.48
CA VAL A 112 17.35 2.62 -9.96
C VAL A 112 17.67 3.83 -9.08
N LEU A 113 18.74 3.75 -8.28
CA LEU A 113 19.23 4.88 -7.50
C LEU A 113 19.66 6.03 -8.43
N SER A 114 20.32 5.74 -9.55
CA SER A 114 20.73 6.76 -10.51
C SER A 114 19.54 7.37 -11.25
N GLU A 115 18.66 6.52 -11.79
CA GLU A 115 17.58 6.91 -12.71
C GLU A 115 16.36 7.52 -12.01
N ARG A 116 16.14 7.19 -10.73
CA ARG A 116 15.01 7.65 -9.91
C ARG A 116 13.64 7.31 -10.51
N LYS A 117 13.59 6.34 -11.44
CA LYS A 117 12.37 5.96 -12.14
C LYS A 117 12.41 4.48 -12.50
N THR A 118 11.37 3.73 -12.16
CA THR A 118 11.35 2.27 -12.36
C THR A 118 9.93 1.68 -12.21
N LEU A 119 9.82 0.35 -12.29
CA LEU A 119 8.62 -0.44 -11.95
C LEU A 119 8.81 -1.15 -10.60
N SER A 120 7.81 -1.92 -10.15
CA SER A 120 7.83 -2.54 -8.81
C SER A 120 9.07 -3.36 -8.47
N CYS A 121 9.68 -4.03 -9.46
CA CYS A 121 10.94 -4.73 -9.26
C CYS A 121 12.08 -3.83 -8.76
N GLY A 122 12.23 -2.61 -9.31
CA GLY A 122 13.29 -1.69 -8.94
C GLY A 122 13.03 -1.02 -7.59
N TYR A 123 11.76 -0.74 -7.29
CA TYR A 123 11.33 -0.29 -5.95
C TYR A 123 11.72 -1.31 -4.87
N ALA A 124 11.39 -2.59 -5.09
CA ALA A 124 11.67 -3.66 -4.15
C ALA A 124 13.18 -3.97 -4.04
N ALA A 125 13.91 -3.91 -5.15
CA ALA A 125 15.35 -4.12 -5.17
C ALA A 125 16.12 -3.00 -4.46
N LEU A 126 15.76 -1.73 -4.69
CA LEU A 126 16.37 -0.61 -3.99
C LEU A 126 16.07 -0.66 -2.49
N PHE A 127 14.84 -0.99 -2.11
CA PHE A 127 14.49 -1.17 -0.70
C PHE A 127 15.32 -2.28 -0.06
N GLN A 128 15.41 -3.46 -0.71
CA GLN A 128 16.21 -4.58 -0.21
C GLN A 128 17.66 -4.19 -0.01
N ARG A 129 18.30 -3.59 -1.02
CA ARG A 129 19.70 -3.20 -0.93
C ARG A 129 19.96 -2.23 0.21
N LEU A 130 19.14 -1.18 0.36
CA LEU A 130 19.29 -0.23 1.47
C LEU A 130 19.03 -0.87 2.84
N ALA A 131 18.07 -1.80 2.93
CA ALA A 131 17.79 -2.53 4.15
C ALA A 131 18.99 -3.39 4.57
N GLU A 132 19.61 -4.10 3.62
CA GLU A 132 20.81 -4.91 3.84
C GLU A 132 22.01 -4.06 4.29
N GLU A 133 22.24 -2.89 3.65
CA GLU A 133 23.29 -1.94 4.08
C GLU A 133 23.08 -1.43 5.52
N LEU A 134 21.82 -1.34 5.96
CA LEU A 134 21.44 -0.96 7.33
C LEU A 134 21.35 -2.14 8.32
N GLY A 135 21.73 -3.34 7.88
CA GLY A 135 21.76 -4.56 8.68
C GLY A 135 20.39 -5.17 8.96
N LEU A 136 19.37 -4.82 8.17
CA LEU A 136 18.05 -5.45 8.23
C LEU A 136 18.01 -6.69 7.33
N GLU A 137 17.36 -7.75 7.79
CA GLU A 137 17.07 -8.90 6.96
C GLU A 137 15.86 -8.60 6.07
N SER A 138 16.08 -8.49 4.76
CA SER A 138 15.03 -8.17 3.78
C SER A 138 15.01 -9.23 2.67
N GLU A 139 13.83 -9.73 2.36
CA GLU A 139 13.59 -10.67 1.26
C GLU A 139 12.73 -9.98 0.21
N LEU A 140 13.22 -9.89 -1.03
CA LEU A 140 12.39 -9.50 -2.17
C LEU A 140 11.46 -10.64 -2.54
N ILE A 141 10.17 -10.32 -2.53
CA ILE A 141 9.08 -11.22 -2.86
C ILE A 141 8.58 -10.88 -4.24
N GLN A 142 8.52 -11.89 -5.10
CA GLN A 142 7.84 -11.79 -6.38
C GLN A 142 6.45 -12.42 -6.27
N GLY A 143 5.47 -11.85 -6.97
CA GLY A 143 4.11 -12.36 -6.92
C GLY A 143 3.14 -11.68 -7.87
N TYR A 144 1.88 -11.73 -7.47
CA TYR A 144 0.76 -11.32 -8.27
C TYR A 144 -0.05 -10.28 -7.52
N VAL A 145 -0.42 -9.22 -8.22
CA VAL A 145 -1.40 -8.26 -7.74
C VAL A 145 -2.59 -8.15 -8.68
N LYS A 146 -3.75 -7.87 -8.09
CA LYS A 146 -4.97 -7.52 -8.82
C LYS A 146 -4.94 -6.05 -9.22
N ASP A 147 -4.09 -5.70 -10.19
CA ASP A 147 -4.00 -4.34 -10.76
C ASP A 147 -5.02 -4.12 -11.89
N SER A 148 -4.88 -3.01 -12.61
CA SER A 148 -5.74 -2.66 -13.76
C SER A 148 -5.69 -3.66 -14.93
N ARG A 149 -4.70 -4.57 -14.97
CA ARG A 149 -4.56 -5.62 -15.98
C ARG A 149 -5.17 -6.95 -15.52
N TYR A 150 -5.79 -6.98 -14.34
CA TYR A 150 -6.43 -8.19 -13.83
C TYR A 150 -7.66 -8.57 -14.66
N GLU A 151 -7.53 -9.63 -15.46
CA GLU A 151 -8.61 -10.17 -16.32
C GLU A 151 -9.18 -11.51 -15.85
N GLY A 152 -8.73 -12.05 -14.71
CA GLY A 152 -9.25 -13.29 -14.12
C GLY A 152 -8.17 -14.32 -13.75
N PHE A 153 -8.60 -15.56 -13.50
CA PHE A 153 -7.81 -16.63 -12.87
C PHE A 153 -6.60 -17.13 -13.68
N ASP A 154 -6.76 -17.26 -15.01
CA ASP A 154 -5.81 -18.01 -15.86
C ASP A 154 -4.76 -17.15 -16.58
N THR A 155 -4.80 -15.82 -16.43
CA THR A 155 -4.03 -14.91 -17.30
C THR A 155 -2.87 -14.20 -16.61
N VAL A 156 -2.77 -14.26 -15.27
CA VAL A 156 -1.79 -13.43 -14.54
C VAL A 156 -0.51 -14.22 -14.29
N ALA A 157 0.53 -13.92 -15.09
CA ALA A 157 1.92 -14.19 -14.75
C ALA A 157 2.38 -13.26 -13.62
N ASN A 158 3.53 -13.53 -13.02
CA ASN A 158 4.11 -12.65 -12.00
C ASN A 158 4.14 -11.21 -12.54
N ASN A 159 3.53 -10.28 -11.82
CA ASN A 159 3.34 -8.91 -12.28
C ASN A 159 3.74 -7.87 -11.24
N HIS A 160 4.30 -8.30 -10.10
CA HIS A 160 4.64 -7.40 -9.00
C HIS A 160 5.74 -7.93 -8.09
N ALA A 161 6.40 -7.00 -7.40
CA ALA A 161 7.42 -7.30 -6.41
C ALA A 161 7.33 -6.33 -5.22
N TRP A 162 7.60 -6.85 -4.03
CA TRP A 162 7.61 -6.13 -2.74
C TRP A 162 8.64 -6.78 -1.80
N ASN A 163 8.71 -6.34 -0.54
CA ASN A 163 9.64 -6.89 0.44
C ASN A 163 8.93 -7.47 1.66
N ILE A 164 9.53 -8.50 2.24
CA ILE A 164 9.28 -8.90 3.64
C ILE A 164 10.58 -8.64 4.41
N VAL A 165 10.47 -7.92 5.53
CA VAL A 165 11.60 -7.54 6.38
C VAL A 165 11.43 -8.14 7.77
N THR A 166 12.48 -8.72 8.33
CA THR A 166 12.47 -9.15 9.73
C THR A 166 12.91 -8.01 10.63
N ILE A 167 12.02 -7.53 11.50
CA ILE A 167 12.28 -6.44 12.45
C ILE A 167 11.83 -6.91 13.84
N ASP A 168 12.72 -6.86 14.83
CA ASP A 168 12.47 -7.33 16.20
C ASP A 168 11.91 -8.77 16.28
N GLY A 169 12.32 -9.63 15.33
CA GLY A 169 11.86 -11.03 15.22
C GLY A 169 10.47 -11.21 14.60
N GLN A 170 9.87 -10.15 14.07
CA GLN A 170 8.59 -10.18 13.36
C GLN A 170 8.79 -9.90 11.86
N SER A 171 8.02 -10.57 11.01
CA SER A 171 8.01 -10.30 9.57
C SER A 171 7.05 -9.15 9.25
N ALA A 172 7.59 -8.09 8.66
CA ALA A 172 6.88 -6.91 8.21
C ALA A 172 6.78 -6.90 6.68
N ILE A 173 5.61 -6.55 6.13
CA ILE A 173 5.45 -6.45 4.67
C ILE A 173 5.65 -4.99 4.24
N ILE A 174 6.47 -4.74 3.22
CA ILE A 174 6.71 -3.38 2.73
C ILE A 174 6.58 -3.38 1.21
N ASP A 175 5.63 -2.60 0.70
CA ASP A 175 5.48 -2.35 -0.73
C ASP A 175 5.66 -0.86 -1.04
N THR A 176 6.90 -0.50 -1.36
CA THR A 176 7.24 0.88 -1.73
C THR A 176 6.68 1.32 -3.08
N ALA A 177 6.35 0.38 -3.98
CA ALA A 177 5.81 0.70 -5.30
C ALA A 177 4.35 1.13 -5.22
N TRP A 178 3.52 0.39 -4.47
CA TRP A 178 2.13 0.77 -4.23
C TRP A 178 2.02 1.92 -3.22
N ALA A 179 2.91 2.01 -2.23
CA ALA A 179 2.99 3.18 -1.33
C ALA A 179 3.31 4.49 -2.07
N ALA A 180 4.16 4.43 -3.09
CA ALA A 180 4.54 5.62 -3.87
C ALA A 180 3.37 6.23 -4.65
N GLY A 181 2.34 5.44 -4.94
CA GLY A 181 1.23 5.85 -5.77
C GLY A 181 1.65 6.20 -7.20
N GLN A 182 0.68 6.65 -7.99
CA GLN A 182 0.93 7.21 -9.32
C GLN A 182 0.49 8.67 -9.31
N ALA A 183 1.30 9.55 -9.90
CA ALA A 183 0.84 10.92 -10.17
C ALA A 183 -0.35 10.86 -11.14
N ARG A 184 -1.44 11.55 -10.81
CA ARG A 184 -2.60 11.64 -11.69
C ARG A 184 -2.31 12.65 -12.80
N ASP A 185 -2.95 12.48 -13.96
CA ASP A 185 -2.69 13.33 -15.14
C ASP A 185 -3.02 14.82 -14.90
N ASP A 186 -3.80 15.13 -13.86
CA ASP A 186 -4.25 16.46 -13.44
C ASP A 186 -3.63 16.99 -12.13
N ASP A 187 -2.93 16.14 -11.38
CA ASP A 187 -2.25 16.50 -10.14
C ASP A 187 -0.82 15.90 -10.11
N PHE A 188 0.18 16.78 -10.06
CA PHE A 188 1.58 16.39 -9.86
C PHE A 188 1.84 15.82 -8.46
N SER A 189 0.85 15.84 -7.57
CA SER A 189 0.94 15.18 -6.28
C SER A 189 0.76 13.66 -6.43
N LYS A 190 1.68 12.92 -5.80
CA LYS A 190 1.58 11.46 -5.69
C LYS A 190 0.55 11.15 -4.61
N ASP A 191 -0.38 10.25 -4.92
CA ASP A 191 -1.28 9.63 -3.93
C ASP A 191 -0.48 8.65 -3.05
N TYR A 192 0.28 9.21 -2.12
CA TYR A 192 1.04 8.45 -1.15
C TYR A 192 0.09 7.63 -0.25
N ASP A 193 0.28 6.32 -0.20
CA ASP A 193 -0.54 5.43 0.62
C ASP A 193 0.30 4.72 1.69
N GLU A 194 0.17 5.22 2.91
CA GLU A 194 0.81 4.70 4.12
C GLU A 194 0.44 3.25 4.44
N TYR A 195 -0.71 2.77 3.96
CA TYR A 195 -1.19 1.41 4.21
C TYR A 195 -0.16 0.35 3.83
N TYR A 196 0.65 0.58 2.79
CA TYR A 196 1.64 -0.37 2.29
C TYR A 196 2.94 -0.42 3.10
N PHE A 197 3.04 0.34 4.20
CA PHE A 197 4.07 0.18 5.21
C PHE A 197 3.56 -0.70 6.35
N ASN A 198 3.84 -2.00 6.26
CA ASN A 198 3.41 -3.05 7.19
C ASN A 198 1.89 -3.28 7.28
N PRO A 199 1.19 -3.48 6.15
CA PRO A 199 -0.22 -3.85 6.17
C PRO A 199 -0.43 -5.21 6.85
N PRO A 200 -1.55 -5.43 7.57
CA PRO A 200 -1.89 -6.74 8.08
C PRO A 200 -1.97 -7.77 6.94
N PRO A 201 -1.32 -8.95 7.06
CA PRO A 201 -1.34 -9.97 6.00
C PRO A 201 -2.77 -10.40 5.59
N GLN A 202 -3.69 -10.46 6.55
CA GLN A 202 -5.11 -10.79 6.34
C GLN A 202 -5.84 -9.76 5.48
N GLN A 203 -5.34 -8.53 5.40
CA GLN A 203 -5.86 -7.48 4.52
C GLN A 203 -5.13 -7.49 3.18
N LEU A 204 -3.79 -7.60 3.20
CA LEU A 204 -2.99 -7.55 1.98
C LEU A 204 -3.29 -8.69 0.99
N ILE A 205 -3.63 -9.89 1.48
CA ILE A 205 -3.97 -11.05 0.64
C ILE A 205 -5.14 -10.79 -0.33
N PHE A 206 -5.96 -9.77 -0.12
CA PHE A 206 -7.03 -9.42 -1.05
C PHE A 206 -6.51 -8.84 -2.37
N SER A 207 -5.32 -8.23 -2.34
CA SER A 207 -4.68 -7.59 -3.49
C SER A 207 -3.34 -8.20 -3.87
N HIS A 208 -2.59 -8.84 -2.96
CA HIS A 208 -1.26 -9.41 -3.21
C HIS A 208 -1.21 -10.91 -2.92
N TYR A 209 -0.64 -11.68 -3.84
CA TYR A 209 -0.39 -13.11 -3.66
C TYR A 209 1.06 -13.43 -4.03
N PRO A 210 1.90 -13.90 -3.10
CA PRO A 210 3.29 -14.27 -3.41
C PRO A 210 3.35 -15.57 -4.22
N GLU A 211 4.39 -15.74 -5.04
CA GLU A 211 4.64 -17.02 -5.71
C GLU A 211 4.84 -18.16 -4.71
N GLN A 212 5.55 -17.88 -3.62
CA GLN A 212 5.74 -18.81 -2.52
C GLN A 212 4.60 -18.67 -1.52
N GLN A 213 3.75 -19.69 -1.43
CA GLN A 213 2.56 -19.68 -0.56
C GLN A 213 2.88 -19.36 0.92
N ALA A 214 4.04 -19.78 1.42
CA ALA A 214 4.49 -19.52 2.79
C ALA A 214 4.75 -18.02 3.08
N ARG A 215 4.92 -17.19 2.05
CA ARG A 215 5.17 -15.75 2.17
C ARG A 215 3.89 -14.92 2.27
N GLN A 216 2.73 -15.57 2.37
CA GLN A 216 1.47 -14.88 2.65
C GLN A 216 1.39 -14.36 4.08
N LEU A 217 2.21 -14.92 5.00
CA LEU A 217 2.21 -14.60 6.43
C LEU A 217 0.82 -14.78 7.10
N LEU A 218 -0.01 -15.65 6.53
CA LEU A 218 -1.29 -16.07 7.10
C LEU A 218 -1.12 -17.34 7.93
N ASP A 219 -1.89 -17.44 9.01
CA ASP A 219 -1.99 -18.68 9.80
C ASP A 219 -2.52 -19.85 8.93
N GLU A 220 -3.41 -19.53 8.00
CA GLU A 220 -4.01 -20.47 7.04
C GLU A 220 -3.85 -19.92 5.61
N PRO A 221 -2.71 -20.19 4.94
CA PRO A 221 -2.43 -19.70 3.60
C PRO A 221 -3.47 -20.15 2.58
N LEU A 222 -3.85 -19.25 1.69
CA LEU A 222 -4.74 -19.53 0.56
C LEU A 222 -3.97 -20.19 -0.57
N SER A 223 -4.65 -21.06 -1.31
CA SER A 223 -4.21 -21.48 -2.64
C SER A 223 -4.37 -20.33 -3.64
N ARG A 224 -3.70 -20.47 -4.79
CA ARG A 224 -3.83 -19.53 -5.92
C ARG A 224 -5.29 -19.44 -6.37
N GLU A 225 -6.01 -20.57 -6.41
CA GLU A 225 -7.43 -20.63 -6.78
C GLU A 225 -8.33 -19.86 -5.82
N GLU A 226 -8.13 -20.00 -4.52
CA GLU A 226 -8.88 -19.23 -3.53
C GLU A 226 -8.59 -17.73 -3.63
N TYR A 227 -7.33 -17.34 -3.79
CA TYR A 227 -6.94 -15.94 -3.95
C TYR A 227 -7.69 -15.25 -5.10
N PHE A 228 -7.76 -15.89 -6.26
CA PHE A 228 -8.43 -15.30 -7.43
C PHE A 228 -9.96 -15.28 -7.32
N ARG A 229 -10.54 -16.06 -6.41
CA ARG A 229 -11.97 -15.95 -6.04
C ARG A 229 -12.24 -14.83 -5.03
N LEU A 230 -11.22 -14.30 -4.36
CA LEU A 230 -11.40 -13.15 -3.45
C LEU A 230 -11.83 -11.91 -4.25
N PRO A 231 -12.78 -11.12 -3.74
CA PRO A 231 -13.08 -9.81 -4.30
C PRO A 231 -11.85 -8.89 -4.19
N GLN A 232 -11.79 -7.86 -5.03
CA GLN A 232 -10.89 -6.74 -4.77
C GLN A 232 -11.50 -5.87 -3.67
N ILE A 233 -10.70 -5.53 -2.66
CA ILE A 233 -11.09 -4.65 -1.56
C ILE A 233 -10.03 -3.57 -1.45
N PRO A 234 -10.37 -2.29 -1.69
CA PRO A 234 -9.41 -1.21 -1.55
C PRO A 234 -9.04 -0.99 -0.07
N PRO A 235 -7.83 -0.51 0.24
CA PRO A 235 -7.37 -0.33 1.62
C PRO A 235 -8.35 0.42 2.53
N HIS A 236 -8.90 1.54 2.04
CA HIS A 236 -9.85 2.37 2.79
C HIS A 236 -11.15 1.66 3.20
N ALA A 237 -11.48 0.51 2.60
CA ALA A 237 -12.65 -0.27 2.96
C ALA A 237 -12.43 -1.15 4.20
N PHE A 238 -11.18 -1.49 4.56
CA PHE A 238 -10.88 -2.29 5.74
C PHE A 238 -11.31 -1.59 7.04
N ASP A 239 -11.15 -0.27 7.10
CA ASP A 239 -11.56 0.56 8.24
C ASP A 239 -13.09 0.73 8.36
N ARG A 240 -13.86 0.29 7.36
CA ARG A 240 -15.33 0.42 7.31
C ARG A 240 -16.07 -0.83 7.80
N GLY A 241 -15.39 -1.72 8.52
CA GLY A 241 -16.00 -2.88 9.18
C GLY A 241 -16.29 -4.06 8.24
N VAL A 242 -15.51 -4.21 7.17
CA VAL A 242 -15.58 -5.39 6.30
C VAL A 242 -15.24 -6.65 7.09
N ASN A 243 -16.12 -7.65 7.04
CA ASN A 243 -15.90 -8.92 7.74
C ASN A 243 -14.99 -9.85 6.91
N LEU A 244 -13.68 -9.69 7.07
CA LEU A 244 -12.67 -10.46 6.32
C LEU A 244 -12.76 -11.96 6.59
N SER A 245 -13.00 -12.37 7.84
CA SER A 245 -13.13 -13.77 8.22
C SER A 245 -14.29 -14.46 7.48
N LEU A 246 -15.45 -13.80 7.42
CA LEU A 246 -16.59 -14.30 6.65
C LEU A 246 -16.27 -14.40 5.15
N ILE A 247 -15.51 -13.44 4.61
CA ILE A 247 -15.13 -13.46 3.20
C ILE A 247 -14.21 -14.64 2.91
N LEU A 248 -13.16 -14.81 3.70
CA LEU A 248 -12.21 -15.92 3.58
C LEU A 248 -12.91 -17.28 3.73
N GLU A 249 -13.79 -17.45 4.72
CA GLU A 249 -14.58 -18.68 4.93
C GLU A 249 -15.41 -19.03 3.70
N ARG A 250 -16.18 -18.06 3.18
CA ARG A 250 -17.04 -18.25 2.00
C ARG A 250 -16.23 -18.53 0.73
N THR A 251 -15.07 -17.92 0.56
CA THR A 251 -14.17 -18.18 -0.58
C THR A 251 -13.65 -19.62 -0.55
N ARG A 252 -13.30 -20.14 0.63
CA ARG A 252 -12.88 -21.53 0.84
C ARG A 252 -14.00 -22.53 0.55
N ASP A 253 -15.25 -22.17 0.86
CA ASP A 253 -16.46 -22.92 0.45
C ASP A 253 -16.69 -22.93 -1.08
N GLY A 254 -15.85 -22.27 -1.87
CA GLY A 254 -16.02 -22.12 -3.32
C GLY A 254 -17.12 -21.12 -3.71
N LYS A 255 -17.58 -20.27 -2.79
CA LYS A 255 -18.58 -19.25 -3.06
C LYS A 255 -17.90 -17.95 -3.47
N THR A 256 -18.30 -17.40 -4.61
CA THR A 256 -17.92 -16.04 -4.99
C THR A 256 -18.68 -15.04 -4.13
N ILE A 257 -17.97 -14.07 -3.56
CA ILE A 257 -18.59 -12.95 -2.85
C ILE A 257 -18.49 -11.71 -3.72
N THR A 258 -19.64 -11.12 -4.03
CA THR A 258 -19.70 -9.80 -4.64
C THR A 258 -19.72 -8.77 -3.51
N MET A 259 -18.70 -7.92 -3.44
CA MET A 259 -18.71 -6.78 -2.54
C MET A 259 -19.71 -5.73 -3.02
N PRO A 260 -20.37 -4.99 -2.11
CA PRO A 260 -21.10 -3.79 -2.50
C PRO A 260 -20.16 -2.81 -3.20
N ILE A 261 -20.66 -2.11 -4.22
CA ILE A 261 -19.88 -1.07 -4.91
C ILE A 261 -19.64 0.05 -3.90
N PHE A 262 -18.36 0.30 -3.58
CA PHE A 262 -17.96 1.46 -2.79
C PHE A 262 -17.85 2.66 -3.74
N TYR A 263 -18.63 3.71 -3.48
CA TYR A 263 -18.44 5.00 -4.13
C TYR A 263 -17.54 5.83 -3.22
N GLU A 264 -16.38 6.23 -3.73
CA GLU A 264 -15.61 7.32 -3.15
C GLU A 264 -16.29 8.61 -3.58
N VAL A 265 -16.86 9.33 -2.62
CA VAL A 265 -17.56 10.59 -2.89
C VAL A 265 -16.61 11.69 -2.46
N ASP A 266 -15.88 12.28 -3.41
CA ASP A 266 -14.95 13.41 -3.19
C ASP A 266 -15.66 14.63 -2.57
N ASN A 267 -17.00 14.65 -2.64
CA ASN A 267 -17.81 15.73 -2.13
C ASN A 267 -19.14 15.19 -1.55
N PRO A 268 -19.31 15.18 -0.21
CA PRO A 268 -20.52 14.65 0.43
C PRO A 268 -21.82 15.42 0.09
N TYR A 269 -21.73 16.53 -0.67
CA TYR A 269 -22.87 17.35 -1.08
C TYR A 269 -23.57 16.90 -2.37
N TYR A 270 -23.06 15.89 -3.10
CA TYR A 270 -23.70 15.41 -4.35
C TYR A 270 -24.58 14.15 -4.19
N LEU A 271 -25.00 13.83 -2.96
CA LEU A 271 -26.04 12.81 -2.71
C LEU A 271 -27.47 13.37 -2.72
N GLU A 272 -27.68 14.54 -3.32
CA GLU A 272 -29.04 14.99 -3.66
C GLU A 272 -29.37 14.51 -5.09
N GLU A 273 -30.44 13.73 -5.18
CA GLU A 273 -31.11 13.21 -6.39
C GLU A 273 -30.70 11.81 -6.90
N PHE A 274 -31.10 10.78 -6.14
CA PHE A 274 -31.64 9.54 -6.71
C PHE A 274 -32.96 9.17 -6.04
#